data_AF-A0A7J2IDP2-F1
#
_entry.id   AF-A0A7J2IDP2-F1
#
_cell.length_a   1.000
_cell.length_b   1.000
_cell.length_c   1.000
_cell.angle_alpha   90.00
_cell.angle_beta   90.00
_cell.angle_gamma   90.00
#
_symmetry.space_group_name_H-M   'P 1'
#
loop_
_entity.id
_entity.type
_entity.pdbx_description
1 polymer ?
#
loop_
_entity_poly.entity_id
_entity_poly.type
_entity_poly.pdbx_seq_one_letter_code
_entity_poly.pdbx_strand_id
1 'polypeptide(L)' 'MDSRYKDTGLLFLSIAVILISGCIGGEGKKETLSIAGSTTVQPIASNAAEEFMKKNPDVIVSVQGGGSGTGIKM' A
#
# COMPACT_ATOMS: atom_id res chain seq x y z
N MET A 1 25.68 -42.62 14.10
CA MET A 1 26.06 -41.23 13.77
C MET A 1 24.89 -40.49 13.10
N ASP A 2 23.66 -40.66 13.63
CA ASP A 2 22.44 -40.42 12.85
C ASP A 2 21.69 -39.15 13.24
N SER A 3 21.98 -38.61 14.43
CA SER A 3 21.31 -37.40 14.95
C SER A 3 21.78 -36.12 14.26
N ARG A 4 23.05 -36.07 13.83
CA ARG A 4 23.64 -34.87 13.20
C ARG A 4 23.05 -34.57 11.82
N TYR A 5 22.72 -35.61 11.04
CA TYR A 5 22.11 -35.46 9.71
C TYR A 5 20.66 -34.97 9.78
N LYS A 6 19.92 -35.36 10.83
CA LYS A 6 18.54 -34.92 11.05
C LYS A 6 18.47 -33.43 11.42
N ASP A 7 19.41 -32.96 12.25
CA ASP A 7 19.50 -31.54 12.63
C ASP A 7 19.96 -30.67 11.45
N THR A 8 20.98 -31.10 10.68
CA THR A 8 21.42 -30.38 9.48
C THR A 8 20.35 -30.39 8.38
N GLY A 9 19.62 -31.50 8.21
CA GLY A 9 18.52 -31.60 7.25
C GLY A 9 17.31 -30.73 7.63
N LEU A 10 16.98 -30.64 8.93
CA LEU A 10 15.91 -29.77 9.43
C LEU A 10 16.24 -28.29 9.24
N LEU A 11 17.52 -27.93 9.39
CA LEU A 11 18.01 -26.56 9.19
C LEU A 11 18.05 -26.17 7.69
N PHE A 12 18.32 -27.12 6.80
CA PHE A 12 18.23 -26.90 5.35
C PHE A 12 16.77 -26.77 4.87
N LEU A 13 15.86 -27.55 5.46
CA LEU A 13 14.44 -27.52 5.15
C LEU A 13 13.78 -26.20 5.60
N SER A 14 14.18 -25.64 6.75
CA SER A 14 13.65 -24.36 7.22
C SER A 14 14.11 -23.18 6.36
N ILE A 15 15.35 -23.19 5.86
CA ILE A 15 15.86 -22.18 4.92
C ILE A 15 15.10 -22.23 3.58
N ALA A 16 14.78 -23.43 3.09
CA ALA A 16 13.99 -23.58 1.86
C ALA A 16 12.55 -23.03 2.00
N VAL A 17 11.91 -23.20 3.17
CA VAL A 17 10.57 -22.67 3.44
C VAL A 17 10.55 -21.14 3.50
N ILE A 18 11.61 -20.52 4.04
CA ILE A 18 11.73 -19.05 4.11
C ILE A 18 11.86 -18.43 2.71
N LEU A 19 12.58 -19.10 1.79
CA LEU A 19 12.74 -18.63 0.42
C LEU A 19 11.45 -18.69 -0.41
N ILE A 20 10.52 -19.59 -0.09
CA ILE A 20 9.26 -19.77 -0.83
C ILE A 20 8.16 -18.80 -0.33
N SER A 21 8.21 -18.36 0.93
CA SER A 21 7.25 -17.38 1.49
C SER A 21 7.42 -15.94 0.97
N GLY A 22 8.42 -15.66 0.13
CA GLY A 22 8.66 -14.33 -0.44
C GLY A 22 7.79 -13.94 -1.65
N CYS A 23 7.03 -14.88 -2.24
CA CYS A 23 6.31 -14.66 -3.52
C CYS A 23 4.77 -14.62 -3.39
N ILE A 24 4.23 -14.14 -2.26
CA ILE A 24 2.80 -13.80 -2.15
C ILE A 24 2.66 -12.28 -2.11
N GLY A 25 3.07 -11.63 -3.20
CA GLY A 25 2.78 -10.22 -3.46
C GLY A 25 1.61 -10.16 -4.43
N GLY A 26 0.38 -10.13 -3.91
CA GLY A 26 -0.78 -9.84 -4.74
C GLY A 26 -0.60 -8.46 -5.37
N GLU A 27 -0.53 -8.40 -6.70
CA GLU A 27 -0.54 -7.15 -7.46
C GLU A 27 -1.94 -6.54 -7.39
N GLY A 28 -2.30 -6.02 -6.21
CA GLY A 28 -3.43 -5.12 -6.06
C GLY A 28 -3.11 -3.86 -6.85
N LYS A 29 -3.77 -3.69 -7.99
CA LYS A 29 -3.64 -2.51 -8.84
C LYS A 29 -3.99 -1.29 -8.01
N LYS A 30 -2.98 -0.54 -7.56
CA LYS A 30 -3.18 0.68 -6.80
C LYS A 30 -3.69 1.77 -7.73
N GLU A 31 -4.94 2.18 -7.57
CA GLU A 31 -5.52 3.26 -8.35
C GLU A 31 -5.25 4.60 -7.68
N THR A 32 -4.69 5.55 -8.41
CA THR A 32 -4.36 6.88 -7.87
C THR A 32 -5.41 7.90 -8.33
N LEU A 33 -6.06 8.55 -7.36
CA LEU A 33 -7.02 9.62 -7.55
C LEU A 33 -6.38 10.95 -7.16
N SER A 34 -6.24 11.87 -8.12
CA SER A 34 -5.78 13.24 -7.87
C SER A 34 -6.96 14.19 -7.84
N ILE A 35 -7.08 14.95 -6.77
CA ILE A 35 -8.15 15.93 -6.54
C ILE A 35 -7.48 17.28 -6.32
N ALA A 36 -7.93 18.33 -7.01
CA ALA A 36 -7.66 19.68 -6.56
C ALA A 36 -8.89 20.56 -6.52
N GLY A 37 -8.79 21.61 -5.71
CA GLY A 37 -9.88 22.55 -5.55
C GLY A 37 -9.52 23.70 -4.63
N SER A 38 -10.56 24.26 -4.02
CA SER A 38 -10.42 25.42 -3.15
C SER A 38 -9.49 25.12 -1.98
N THR A 39 -8.50 25.99 -1.77
CA THR A 39 -7.59 25.94 -0.62
C THR A 39 -8.37 25.99 0.70
N THR A 40 -9.55 26.61 0.71
CA THR A 40 -10.41 26.71 1.90
C THR A 40 -10.99 25.35 2.31
N VAL A 41 -11.24 24.44 1.36
CA VAL A 41 -11.82 23.11 1.66
C VAL A 41 -10.76 22.01 1.75
N GLN A 42 -9.51 22.32 1.43
CA GLN A 42 -8.38 21.39 1.49
C GLN A 42 -8.28 20.59 2.80
N PRO A 43 -8.40 21.19 4.01
CA PRO A 43 -8.27 20.39 5.24
C PRO A 43 -9.39 19.35 5.41
N ILE A 44 -10.61 19.69 4.98
CA ILE A 44 -11.75 18.76 5.05
C ILE A 44 -11.57 17.64 4.01
N ALA A 45 -11.13 18.00 2.79
CA ALA A 45 -10.89 17.05 1.72
C ALA A 45 -9.76 16.06 2.05
N SER A 46 -8.67 16.50 2.68
CA SER A 46 -7.59 15.62 3.13
C SER A 46 -8.07 14.61 4.17
N ASN A 47 -8.84 15.04 5.18
CA ASN A 47 -9.39 14.13 6.19
C ASN A 47 -10.34 13.09 5.57
N ALA A 48 -11.18 13.50 4.62
CA ALA A 48 -12.05 12.58 3.89
C ALA A 48 -11.25 11.58 3.03
N ALA A 49 -10.17 12.04 2.38
CA ALA A 49 -9.27 11.20 1.62
C ALA A 49 -8.59 10.13 2.49
N GLU A 50 -8.12 10.49 3.69
CA GLU A 50 -7.54 9.54 4.64
C GLU A 50 -8.54 8.45 5.06
N GLU A 51 -9.76 8.83 5.44
CA GLU A 51 -10.81 7.87 5.80
C GLU A 51 -11.23 6.99 4.61
N PHE A 52 -11.22 7.54 3.40
CA PHE A 52 -11.50 6.78 2.18
C PHE A 52 -10.40 5.75 1.89
N MET A 53 -9.12 6.13 2.02
CA MET A 53 -7.99 5.23 1.84
C MET A 53 -7.94 4.12 2.91
N LYS A 54 -8.37 4.40 4.15
CA LYS A 54 -8.52 3.35 5.18
C LYS A 54 -9.53 2.27 4.78
N LYS A 55 -10.62 2.66 4.11
CA LYS A 55 -11.66 1.75 3.63
C LYS A 55 -11.31 1.08 2.30
N ASN A 56 -10.43 1.71 1.52
CA ASN A 56 -10.01 1.26 0.19
C ASN A 56 -8.46 1.28 0.13
N PRO A 57 -7.79 0.26 0.67
CA PRO A 57 -6.32 0.22 0.74
C PRO A 57 -5.64 0.15 -0.63
N ASP A 58 -6.39 -0.22 -1.66
CA ASP A 58 -5.94 -0.29 -3.05
C ASP A 58 -6.07 1.06 -3.79
N VAL A 59 -6.54 2.12 -3.11
CA VAL A 59 -6.71 3.44 -3.72
C VAL A 59 -5.85 4.47 -2.99
N ILE A 60 -5.11 5.26 -3.74
CA ILE A 60 -4.28 6.36 -3.23
C ILE A 60 -4.96 7.68 -3.63
N VAL A 61 -5.31 8.51 -2.67
CA VAL A 61 -5.93 9.81 -2.94
C VAL A 61 -4.94 10.94 -2.65
N SER A 62 -4.68 11.80 -3.63
CA SER A 62 -3.84 12.99 -3.53
C SER A 62 -4.72 14.25 -3.58
N VAL A 63 -4.67 15.09 -2.54
CA VAL A 63 -5.45 16.33 -2.45
C VAL A 63 -4.52 17.54 -2.59
N GLN A 64 -4.78 18.39 -3.58
CA GLN A 64 -4.00 19.58 -3.90
C GLN A 64 -4.83 20.87 -3.73
N GLY A 65 -4.25 21.84 -3.04
CA GLY A 65 -4.78 23.21 -2.98
C GLY A 65 -4.41 24.02 -4.23
N GLY A 66 -5.13 25.12 -4.46
CA GLY A 66 -4.90 25.97 -5.64
C GLY A 66 -6.05 26.92 -5.96
N GLY A 67 -7.14 26.89 -5.19
CA GLY A 67 -8.34 27.70 -5.42
C GLY A 67 -9.35 26.98 -6.32
N SER A 68 -10.61 27.44 -6.31
CA SER A 68 -11.68 26.81 -7.10
C SER A 68 -11.39 26.78 -8.61
N GLY A 69 -10.67 27.79 -9.13
CA GLY A 69 -10.26 27.84 -10.54
C GLY A 69 -9.27 26.73 -10.92
N THR A 70 -8.44 26.27 -9.98
CA THR A 70 -7.57 25.11 -10.20
C THR A 70 -8.40 23.84 -10.31
N GLY A 71 -9.40 23.66 -9.45
CA GLY A 71 -10.27 22.47 -9.47
C GLY A 71 -11.14 22.35 -10.73
N ILE A 72 -11.58 23.47 -11.32
CA ILE A 72 -12.36 23.45 -12.58
C ILE A 72 -11.47 23.13 -13.80
N LYS A 73 -10.17 23.42 -13.73
CA LYS A 73 -9.22 23.23 -14.83
C LYS A 73 -8.58 21.82 -14.86
N MET A 74 -8.66 21.08 -13.75
CA MET A 74 -8.09 19.72 -13.63
C MET A 74 -8.80 18.68 -14.47
#